data_AF-A0A969BSY9-F1
#
_entry.id   AF-A0A969BSY9-F1
#
_cell.length_a   1.000
_cell.length_b   1.000
_cell.length_c   1.000
_cell.angle_alpha   90.00
_cell.angle_beta   90.00
_cell.angle_gamma   90.00
#
_symmetry.space_group_name_H-M   'P 1'
#
loop_
_entity.id
_entity.type
_entity.pdbx_description
1 polymer ?
#
loop_
_entity_poly.entity_id
_entity_poly.type
_entity_poly.pdbx_seq_one_letter_code
_entity_poly.pdbx_strand_id
1 'polypeptide(L)'
;MPRVRNLLSTSINAYDPNDKTGTQGTGPRHSVLPGDTLNYSIGYENVPTATAPAQVVVITDTLDANTLDVSTLRLGGFTISDTLVPVGNALVPFTKDIDLRSTRGVILRADAALNDNVLVVTLSSLDPTTMQPTTDALAGFLPPNANGFEGQGYVFFSIKPKAGLPLGTLINNTATIVFDDNAPIKTPTWTNVLGLQVFMPMVRR
;
A
#
# COMPACT_ATOMS: atom_id res chain seq x y z
N MET A 1 4.68 -2.15 -25.95
CA MET A 1 4.80 -1.66 -24.56
C MET A 1 4.52 -2.84 -23.65
N PRO A 2 5.46 -3.34 -22.85
CA PRO A 2 5.28 -4.58 -22.11
C PRO A 2 4.25 -4.36 -20.99
N ARG A 3 3.14 -5.09 -21.07
CA ARG A 3 2.11 -5.12 -20.02
C ARG A 3 2.73 -5.67 -18.73
N VAL A 4 2.52 -4.97 -17.61
CA VAL A 4 3.04 -5.30 -16.28
C VAL A 4 2.39 -6.59 -15.76
N ARG A 5 2.81 -7.73 -16.30
CA ARG A 5 2.37 -9.05 -15.82
C ARG A 5 3.44 -9.77 -15.01
N ASN A 6 4.52 -9.09 -14.61
CA ASN A 6 5.67 -9.82 -14.06
C ASN A 6 6.53 -9.09 -13.01
N LEU A 7 5.97 -8.19 -12.20
CA LEU A 7 6.74 -7.61 -11.08
C LEU A 7 6.16 -7.79 -9.68
N LEU A 8 4.96 -8.31 -9.51
CA LEU A 8 4.46 -8.75 -8.21
C LEU A 8 3.54 -9.94 -8.46
N SER A 9 3.91 -11.13 -7.98
CA SER A 9 2.99 -12.25 -7.86
C SER A 9 1.95 -11.87 -6.81
N THR A 10 0.93 -11.10 -7.21
CA THR A 10 -0.28 -10.89 -6.42
C THR A 10 -0.85 -12.27 -6.17
N SER A 11 -0.87 -12.67 -4.90
CA SER A 11 -1.58 -13.87 -4.49
C SER A 11 -2.99 -13.79 -5.09
N ILE A 12 -3.38 -14.83 -5.81
CA ILE A 12 -4.69 -14.97 -6.46
C ILE A 12 -5.84 -15.14 -5.46
N ASN A 13 -5.73 -14.60 -4.24
CA ASN A 13 -6.66 -14.79 -3.14
C ASN A 13 -7.03 -13.52 -2.35
N ALA A 14 -6.57 -12.32 -2.74
CA ALA A 14 -7.07 -11.09 -2.12
C ALA A 14 -8.50 -10.84 -2.63
N TYR A 15 -9.49 -11.35 -1.89
CA TYR A 15 -10.91 -11.17 -2.18
C TYR A 15 -11.38 -9.75 -1.88
N ASP A 16 -10.74 -9.11 -0.89
CA ASP A 16 -10.99 -7.72 -0.51
C ASP A 16 -10.02 -6.79 -1.26
N PRO A 17 -10.52 -5.80 -2.01
CA PRO A 17 -9.69 -4.77 -2.61
C PRO A 17 -9.02 -3.81 -1.60
N ASN A 18 -9.60 -3.68 -0.39
CA ASN A 18 -9.02 -2.99 0.76
C ASN A 18 -8.15 -3.95 1.59
N ASP A 19 -7.15 -4.54 0.95
CA ASP A 19 -6.30 -5.58 1.54
C ASP A 19 -4.86 -5.11 1.80
N LYS A 20 -4.17 -5.84 2.65
CA LYS A 20 -2.74 -5.69 2.85
C LYS A 20 -2.02 -7.00 2.56
N THR A 21 -1.09 -6.94 1.62
CA THR A 21 -0.18 -8.05 1.32
C THR A 21 1.26 -7.67 1.62
N GLY A 22 2.10 -8.67 1.84
CA GLY A 22 3.51 -8.48 2.14
C GLY A 22 4.42 -9.47 1.42
N THR A 23 5.70 -9.48 1.78
CA THR A 23 6.68 -10.44 1.28
C THR A 23 6.16 -11.85 1.50
N GLN A 24 6.05 -12.63 0.42
CA GLN A 24 5.49 -13.98 0.47
C GLN A 24 6.36 -14.97 1.25
N GLY A 25 7.67 -14.72 1.34
CA GLY A 25 8.60 -15.59 2.06
C GLY A 25 8.58 -17.03 1.53
N THR A 26 8.93 -17.99 2.40
CA THR A 26 8.85 -19.43 2.08
C THR A 26 7.75 -20.13 2.87
N GLY A 27 7.00 -20.98 2.16
CA GLY A 27 6.00 -21.88 2.75
C GLY A 27 4.77 -21.16 3.29
N PRO A 28 3.84 -21.89 3.94
CA PRO A 28 2.55 -21.37 4.38
C PRO A 28 2.63 -20.36 5.53
N ARG A 29 3.82 -20.17 6.12
CA ARG A 29 4.06 -19.21 7.21
C ARG A 29 4.70 -17.90 6.74
N HIS A 30 4.91 -17.76 5.43
CA HIS A 30 5.63 -16.63 4.85
C HIS A 30 6.97 -16.36 5.54
N SER A 31 7.78 -17.41 5.72
CA SER A 31 9.04 -17.30 6.46
C SER A 31 10.04 -16.41 5.72
N VAL A 32 10.66 -15.46 6.43
CA VAL A 32 11.65 -14.49 5.93
C VAL A 32 12.93 -14.58 6.74
N LEU A 33 14.07 -14.32 6.11
CA LEU A 33 15.37 -14.36 6.78
C LEU A 33 15.65 -13.06 7.54
N PRO A 34 16.48 -13.13 8.61
CA PRO A 34 17.06 -11.94 9.21
C PRO A 34 17.75 -11.05 8.17
N GLY A 35 17.37 -9.78 8.12
CA GLY A 35 17.94 -8.78 7.20
C GLY A 35 17.24 -8.69 5.83
N ASP A 36 16.30 -9.59 5.52
CA ASP A 36 15.46 -9.47 4.32
C ASP A 36 14.72 -8.14 4.30
N THR A 37 14.54 -7.58 3.12
CA THR A 37 13.66 -6.42 2.94
C THR A 37 12.23 -6.92 2.79
N LEU A 38 11.34 -6.49 3.69
CA LEU A 38 9.92 -6.76 3.61
C LEU A 38 9.27 -5.73 2.70
N ASN A 39 8.60 -6.18 1.66
CA ASN A 39 7.81 -5.35 0.76
C ASN A 39 6.35 -5.50 1.15
N TYR A 40 5.62 -4.39 1.23
CA TYR A 40 4.20 -4.35 1.52
C TYR A 40 3.44 -3.63 0.41
N SER A 41 2.23 -4.10 0.16
CA SER A 41 1.24 -3.46 -0.71
C SER A 41 -0.06 -3.30 0.09
N ILE A 42 -0.60 -2.08 0.10
CA ILE A 42 -1.90 -1.76 0.69
C ILE A 42 -2.83 -1.37 -0.46
N GLY A 43 -3.82 -2.21 -0.75
CA GLY A 43 -4.88 -1.93 -1.70
C GLY A 43 -5.94 -1.03 -1.08
N TYR A 44 -6.52 -0.18 -1.90
CA TYR A 44 -7.66 0.66 -1.53
C TYR A 44 -8.65 0.71 -2.70
N GLU A 45 -9.95 0.67 -2.39
CA GLU A 45 -11.02 0.75 -3.37
C GLU A 45 -12.16 1.66 -2.92
N ASN A 46 -12.60 2.52 -3.84
CA ASN A 46 -13.90 3.16 -3.73
C ASN A 46 -15.00 2.21 -4.24
N VAL A 47 -15.89 1.80 -3.34
CA VAL A 47 -16.86 0.72 -3.59
C VAL A 47 -17.73 1.01 -4.83
N PRO A 48 -18.18 -0.01 -5.58
CA PRO A 48 -18.96 0.19 -6.80
C PRO A 48 -20.30 0.91 -6.57
N THR A 49 -20.84 0.84 -5.35
CA THR A 49 -22.08 1.51 -4.95
C THR A 49 -21.89 2.95 -4.47
N ALA A 50 -20.66 3.47 -4.44
CA ALA A 50 -20.42 4.86 -4.08
C ALA A 50 -21.05 5.80 -5.12
N THR A 51 -21.59 6.93 -4.66
CA THR A 51 -22.30 7.88 -5.52
C THR A 51 -21.40 8.98 -6.09
N ALA A 52 -20.14 9.06 -5.64
CA ALA A 52 -19.17 10.06 -6.05
C ALA A 52 -17.73 9.50 -6.00
N PRO A 53 -16.79 10.08 -6.76
CA PRO A 53 -15.37 9.82 -6.58
C PRO A 53 -14.88 10.24 -5.19
N ALA A 54 -13.97 9.47 -4.60
CA ALA A 54 -13.29 9.90 -3.38
C ALA A 54 -12.30 11.02 -3.71
N GLN A 55 -12.31 12.07 -2.88
CA GLN A 55 -11.43 13.22 -3.04
C GLN A 55 -10.12 13.01 -2.29
N VAL A 56 -10.21 12.40 -1.10
CA VAL A 56 -9.11 12.14 -0.19
C VAL A 56 -9.11 10.67 0.21
N VAL A 57 -7.94 10.04 0.14
CA VAL A 57 -7.68 8.73 0.75
C VAL A 57 -6.52 8.87 1.72
N VAL A 58 -6.75 8.53 2.99
CA VAL A 58 -5.73 8.51 4.03
C VAL A 58 -5.47 7.06 4.44
N ILE A 59 -4.23 6.63 4.29
CA ILE A 59 -3.76 5.31 4.68
C ILE A 59 -2.81 5.49 5.87
N THR A 60 -3.10 4.80 6.96
CA THR A 60 -2.26 4.78 8.16
C THR A 60 -1.79 3.37 8.45
N ASP A 61 -0.50 3.22 8.73
CA ASP A 61 0.15 1.94 9.01
C ASP A 61 1.01 2.11 10.26
N THR A 62 0.60 1.44 11.35
CA THR A 62 1.37 1.46 12.60
C THR A 62 2.40 0.34 12.56
N LEU A 63 3.65 0.73 12.35
CA LEU A 63 4.79 -0.17 12.24
C LEU A 63 5.24 -0.57 13.65
N ASP A 64 5.26 -1.87 13.97
CA ASP A 64 5.73 -2.32 15.28
C ASP A 64 7.25 -2.15 15.40
N ALA A 65 7.69 -1.09 16.10
CA ALA A 65 9.10 -0.75 16.29
C ALA A 65 9.89 -1.78 17.15
N ASN A 66 9.20 -2.76 17.74
CA ASN A 66 9.86 -3.90 18.37
C ASN A 66 10.36 -4.91 17.34
N THR A 67 9.67 -5.05 16.21
CA THR A 67 9.97 -6.05 15.18
C THR A 67 10.46 -5.44 13.86
N LEU A 68 10.21 -4.16 13.62
CA LEU A 68 10.59 -3.44 12.41
C LEU A 68 11.57 -2.30 12.71
N ASP A 69 12.54 -2.12 11.82
CA ASP A 69 13.44 -0.96 11.84
C ASP A 69 12.85 0.17 10.99
N VAL A 70 12.12 1.09 11.63
CA VAL A 70 11.42 2.20 10.96
C VAL A 70 12.34 3.14 10.20
N SER A 71 13.64 3.20 10.53
CA SER A 71 14.62 4.03 9.81
C SER A 71 14.91 3.51 8.38
N THR A 72 14.58 2.24 8.15
CA THR A 72 14.76 1.58 6.85
C THR A 72 13.55 1.71 5.94
N LEU A 73 12.47 2.36 6.40
CA LEU A 73 11.26 2.57 5.61
C LEU A 73 11.58 3.31 4.31
N ARG A 74 11.13 2.76 3.18
CA ARG A 74 11.21 3.40 1.85
C ARG A 74 9.90 3.24 1.11
N LEU A 75 9.43 4.30 0.46
CA LEU A 75 8.27 4.21 -0.43
C LEU A 75 8.65 3.67 -1.81
N GLY A 76 7.94 2.63 -2.27
CA GLY A 76 8.12 2.06 -3.61
C GLY A 76 7.33 2.83 -4.68
N GLY A 77 6.14 3.30 -4.32
CA GLY A 77 5.27 4.09 -5.17
C GLY A 77 3.81 3.80 -4.89
N PHE A 78 2.95 4.08 -5.86
CA PHE A 78 1.53 3.85 -5.74
C PHE A 78 0.91 3.63 -7.12
N THR A 79 -0.26 3.01 -7.19
CA THR A 79 -1.06 2.97 -8.42
C THR A 79 -2.29 3.83 -8.31
N ILE A 80 -2.76 4.32 -9.46
CA ILE A 80 -4.06 4.94 -9.65
C ILE A 80 -4.71 4.16 -10.79
N SER A 81 -5.78 3.44 -10.48
CA SER A 81 -6.29 2.41 -11.38
C SER A 81 -5.17 1.42 -11.75
N ASP A 82 -4.91 1.21 -13.04
CA ASP A 82 -3.84 0.33 -13.55
C ASP A 82 -2.49 1.03 -13.75
N THR A 83 -2.42 2.33 -13.50
CA THR A 83 -1.23 3.14 -13.77
C THR A 83 -0.32 3.19 -12.55
N LEU A 84 0.87 2.61 -12.67
CA LEU A 84 1.91 2.71 -11.65
C LEU A 84 2.60 4.08 -11.70
N VAL A 85 2.65 4.76 -10.55
CA VAL A 85 3.51 5.91 -10.29
C VAL A 85 4.68 5.46 -9.41
N PRO A 86 5.83 5.11 -10.00
CA PRO A 86 7.00 4.77 -9.21
C PRO A 86 7.56 6.02 -8.53
N VAL A 87 8.07 5.84 -7.30
CA VAL A 87 8.78 6.90 -6.57
C VAL A 87 10.24 6.52 -6.26
N GLY A 88 10.66 5.32 -6.66
CA GLY A 88 12.08 4.95 -6.70
C GLY A 88 12.72 4.69 -5.33
N ASN A 89 12.00 4.02 -4.42
CA ASN A 89 12.47 3.77 -3.05
C ASN A 89 12.77 5.07 -2.28
N ALA A 90 11.84 6.02 -2.34
CA ALA A 90 11.99 7.33 -1.73
C ALA A 90 12.04 7.25 -0.20
N LEU A 91 12.78 8.19 0.41
CA LEU A 91 12.70 8.47 1.84
C LEU A 91 11.35 9.13 2.18
N VAL A 92 10.96 9.02 3.45
CA VAL A 92 9.82 9.72 4.04
C VAL A 92 10.38 10.81 4.96
N PRO A 93 9.89 12.07 4.93
CA PRO A 93 8.70 12.54 4.22
C PRO A 93 8.86 12.63 2.69
N PHE A 94 7.74 12.51 1.98
CA PHE A 94 7.66 12.53 0.52
C PHE A 94 6.41 13.29 0.07
N THR A 95 6.52 14.06 -1.02
CA THR A 95 5.39 14.72 -1.69
C THR A 95 5.56 14.62 -3.20
N LYS A 96 4.49 14.32 -3.93
CA LYS A 96 4.47 14.36 -5.40
C LYS A 96 3.10 14.73 -5.94
N ASP A 97 3.07 15.67 -6.87
CA ASP A 97 1.88 16.02 -7.63
C ASP A 97 1.85 15.25 -8.96
N ILE A 98 0.66 14.77 -9.33
CA ILE A 98 0.39 14.02 -10.55
C ILE A 98 -0.76 14.68 -11.29
N ASP A 99 -0.49 14.97 -12.55
CA ASP A 99 -1.46 15.56 -13.44
C ASP A 99 -2.49 14.50 -13.90
N LEU A 100 -3.70 14.57 -13.34
CA LEU A 100 -4.85 13.77 -13.76
C LEU A 100 -5.89 14.60 -14.50
N ARG A 101 -5.54 15.81 -14.99
CA ARG A 101 -6.52 16.73 -15.60
C ARG A 101 -7.25 16.10 -16.80
N SER A 102 -6.53 15.33 -17.61
CA SER A 102 -7.08 14.69 -18.80
C SER A 102 -8.03 13.51 -18.52
N THR A 103 -7.94 12.90 -17.33
CA THR A 103 -8.69 11.68 -16.98
C THR A 103 -9.69 11.87 -15.84
N ARG A 104 -9.45 12.85 -14.97
CA ARG A 104 -10.21 13.11 -13.74
C ARG A 104 -10.49 14.61 -13.49
N GLY A 105 -9.88 15.52 -14.27
CA GLY A 105 -10.05 16.96 -14.08
C GLY A 105 -9.36 17.56 -12.84
N VAL A 106 -8.53 16.78 -12.13
CA VAL A 106 -7.86 17.18 -10.89
C VAL A 106 -6.35 16.99 -10.98
N ILE A 107 -5.61 17.56 -10.04
CA ILE A 107 -4.24 17.15 -9.72
C ILE A 107 -4.30 16.23 -8.50
N LEU A 108 -3.66 15.07 -8.54
CA LEU A 108 -3.50 14.25 -7.35
C LEU A 108 -2.20 14.62 -6.64
N ARG A 109 -2.28 15.03 -5.38
CA ARG A 109 -1.12 15.12 -4.49
C ARG A 109 -1.01 13.84 -3.67
N ALA A 110 0.16 13.23 -3.71
CA ALA A 110 0.53 12.11 -2.86
C ALA A 110 1.56 12.57 -1.83
N ASP A 111 1.16 12.63 -0.57
CA ASP A 111 2.01 12.91 0.57
C ASP A 111 2.26 11.64 1.38
N ALA A 112 3.46 11.53 1.95
CA ALA A 112 3.74 10.53 2.96
C ALA A 112 4.61 11.11 4.07
N ALA A 113 4.26 10.77 5.31
CA ALA A 113 4.96 11.16 6.51
C ALA A 113 5.12 9.96 7.44
N LEU A 114 6.17 9.97 8.27
CA LEU A 114 6.39 8.99 9.32
C LEU A 114 6.38 9.75 10.65
N ASN A 115 5.34 9.53 11.44
CA ASN A 115 5.16 10.14 12.76
C ASN A 115 5.49 9.07 13.79
N ASP A 116 6.69 9.13 14.38
CA ASP A 116 7.29 8.06 15.20
C ASP A 116 7.36 6.72 14.47
N ASN A 117 6.35 5.85 14.68
CA ASN A 117 6.23 4.55 14.04
C ASN A 117 4.97 4.42 13.17
N VAL A 118 4.25 5.52 12.93
CA VAL A 118 3.04 5.54 12.11
C VAL A 118 3.36 6.15 10.75
N LEU A 119 3.37 5.31 9.71
CA LEU A 119 3.38 5.78 8.33
C LEU A 119 1.99 6.29 7.97
N VAL A 120 1.91 7.54 7.54
CA VAL A 120 0.69 8.17 7.03
C VAL A 120 0.92 8.50 5.56
N VAL A 121 0.07 7.98 4.68
CA VAL A 121 0.04 8.33 3.26
C VAL A 121 -1.29 9.00 2.96
N THR A 122 -1.24 10.19 2.36
CA THR A 122 -2.42 10.98 2.02
C THR A 122 -2.43 11.22 0.52
N LEU A 123 -3.52 10.81 -0.13
CA LEU A 123 -3.80 11.02 -1.54
C LEU A 123 -4.93 12.05 -1.63
N SER A 124 -4.67 13.24 -2.16
CA SER A 124 -5.63 14.35 -2.18
C SER A 124 -5.85 14.91 -3.58
N SER A 125 -7.13 15.07 -3.95
CA SER A 125 -7.54 15.74 -5.18
C SER A 125 -7.49 17.25 -5.01
N LEU A 126 -6.66 17.90 -5.81
CA LEU A 126 -6.51 19.34 -5.83
C LEU A 126 -7.17 19.94 -7.08
N ASP A 127 -7.81 21.09 -6.90
CA ASP A 127 -8.24 21.92 -8.01
C ASP A 127 -7.01 22.42 -8.80
N PRO A 128 -6.95 22.21 -10.12
CA PRO A 128 -5.74 22.50 -10.89
C PRO A 128 -5.36 23.98 -11.02
N THR A 129 -6.28 24.90 -10.65
CA THR A 129 -6.06 26.34 -10.74
C THR A 129 -5.55 26.90 -9.41
N THR A 130 -6.14 26.45 -8.31
CA THR A 130 -5.87 26.97 -6.96
C THR A 130 -4.83 26.15 -6.19
N MET A 131 -4.57 24.90 -6.61
CA MET A 131 -3.74 23.93 -5.89
C MET A 131 -4.22 23.66 -4.45
N GLN A 132 -5.50 23.92 -4.18
CA GLN A 132 -6.17 23.62 -2.92
C GLN A 132 -7.04 22.36 -3.08
N PRO A 133 -7.44 21.70 -1.98
CA PRO A 133 -8.44 20.63 -2.05
C PRO A 133 -9.65 21.07 -2.87
N THR A 134 -10.09 20.22 -3.80
CA THR A 134 -11.27 20.53 -4.62
C THR A 134 -12.51 20.68 -3.73
N THR A 135 -13.37 21.66 -4.05
CA THR A 135 -14.67 21.85 -3.41
C THR A 135 -15.82 21.26 -4.24
N ASP A 136 -15.54 20.78 -5.44
CA ASP A 136 -16.53 20.12 -6.30
C ASP A 136 -16.73 18.68 -5.83
N ALA A 137 -17.89 18.39 -5.23
CA ALA A 137 -18.26 17.08 -4.71
C ALA A 137 -18.31 15.96 -5.77
N LEU A 138 -18.34 16.30 -7.07
CA LEU A 138 -18.28 15.33 -8.16
C LEU A 138 -16.86 15.14 -8.72
N ALA A 139 -15.91 15.98 -8.33
CA ALA A 139 -14.50 15.84 -8.67
C ALA A 139 -13.78 14.97 -7.63
N GLY A 140 -12.88 14.10 -8.10
CA GLY A 140 -12.02 13.28 -7.25
C GLY A 140 -11.16 12.34 -8.07
N PHE A 141 -10.04 11.89 -7.52
CA PHE A 141 -9.10 11.04 -8.23
C PHE A 141 -9.59 9.59 -8.36
N LEU A 142 -10.41 9.12 -7.42
CA LEU A 142 -10.79 7.72 -7.27
C LEU A 142 -12.31 7.51 -7.47
N PRO A 143 -12.78 7.27 -8.71
CA PRO A 143 -14.20 7.05 -8.99
C PRO A 143 -14.73 5.76 -8.34
N PRO A 144 -16.06 5.57 -8.23
CA PRO A 144 -16.64 4.27 -7.87
C PRO A 144 -16.15 3.17 -8.81
N ASN A 145 -15.83 1.99 -8.26
CA ASN A 145 -15.22 0.90 -9.03
C ASN A 145 -16.24 0.06 -9.84
N ALA A 146 -16.86 0.64 -10.86
CA ALA A 146 -17.90 -0.02 -11.65
C ALA A 146 -17.39 -1.11 -12.61
N ASN A 147 -16.15 -1.00 -13.09
CA ASN A 147 -15.55 -1.88 -14.10
C ASN A 147 -14.39 -2.74 -13.55
N GLY A 148 -14.16 -2.70 -12.24
CA GLY A 148 -13.27 -3.60 -11.52
C GLY A 148 -11.80 -3.16 -11.47
N PHE A 149 -11.46 -1.93 -11.87
CA PHE A 149 -10.10 -1.39 -11.72
C PHE A 149 -10.01 0.13 -11.60
N GLU A 150 -10.98 0.90 -12.10
CA GLU A 150 -10.89 2.37 -12.15
C GLU A 150 -10.94 3.03 -10.78
N GLY A 151 -11.63 2.40 -9.82
CA GLY A 151 -11.79 2.86 -8.45
C GLY A 151 -10.83 2.22 -7.47
N GLN A 152 -9.80 1.53 -7.97
CA GLN A 152 -8.79 0.84 -7.17
C GLN A 152 -7.43 1.54 -7.25
N GLY A 153 -6.63 1.33 -6.23
CA GLY A 153 -5.21 1.65 -6.25
C GLY A 153 -4.44 0.92 -5.16
N TYR A 154 -3.12 1.09 -5.18
CA TYR A 154 -2.21 0.50 -4.21
C TYR A 154 -1.19 1.51 -3.72
N VAL A 155 -0.76 1.38 -2.47
CA VAL A 155 0.45 2.01 -1.93
C VAL A 155 1.49 0.92 -1.65
N PHE A 156 2.71 1.15 -2.12
CA PHE A 156 3.83 0.22 -1.93
C PHE A 156 4.90 0.85 -1.04
N PHE A 157 5.38 0.08 -0.07
CA PHE A 157 6.53 0.46 0.72
C PHE A 157 7.38 -0.77 1.08
N SER A 158 8.60 -0.51 1.54
CA SER A 158 9.51 -1.53 2.02
C SER A 158 10.13 -1.13 3.35
N ILE A 159 10.46 -2.12 4.18
CA ILE A 159 11.05 -1.95 5.52
C ILE A 159 11.79 -3.22 5.92
N LYS A 160 12.82 -3.11 6.76
CA LYS A 160 13.57 -4.27 7.27
C LYS A 160 13.09 -4.69 8.66
N PRO A 161 13.15 -6.00 8.98
CA PRO A 161 13.06 -6.47 10.35
C PRO A 161 14.17 -5.84 11.20
N LYS A 162 13.88 -5.62 12.48
CA LYS A 162 14.88 -5.19 13.44
C LYS A 162 15.98 -6.25 13.57
N ALA A 163 17.23 -5.82 13.65
CA ALA A 163 18.35 -6.74 13.81
C ALA A 163 18.31 -7.45 15.17
N GLY A 164 18.81 -8.68 15.22
CA GLY A 164 18.94 -9.45 16.47
C GLY A 164 17.64 -10.07 17.00
N LEU A 165 16.54 -10.01 16.24
CA LEU A 165 15.31 -10.67 16.60
C LEU A 165 15.48 -12.20 16.69
N PRO A 166 14.89 -12.87 17.69
CA PRO A 166 14.86 -14.33 17.76
C PRO A 166 14.19 -14.94 16.53
N LEU A 167 14.66 -16.12 16.12
CA LEU A 167 13.92 -16.93 15.14
C LEU A 167 12.57 -17.36 15.72
N GLY A 168 11.56 -17.40 14.87
CA GLY A 168 10.16 -17.63 15.23
C GLY A 168 9.39 -16.34 15.53
N THR A 169 10.03 -15.18 15.61
CA THR A 169 9.34 -13.90 15.81
C THR A 169 8.30 -13.66 14.72
N LEU A 170 7.08 -13.34 15.14
CA LEU A 170 6.00 -12.92 14.24
C LEU A 170 6.15 -11.42 13.96
N ILE A 171 6.14 -11.08 12.68
CA ILE A 171 6.13 -9.70 12.19
C ILE A 171 4.75 -9.46 11.61
N ASN A 172 3.91 -8.80 12.39
CA ASN A 172 2.54 -8.47 12.01
C ASN A 172 2.49 -7.04 11.48
N ASN A 173 1.73 -6.82 10.42
CA ASN A 173 1.47 -5.47 9.94
C ASN A 173 0.01 -5.36 9.46
N THR A 174 -0.65 -4.28 9.85
CA THR A 174 -2.02 -3.94 9.47
C THR A 174 -2.11 -2.45 9.16
N ALA A 175 -2.90 -2.09 8.15
CA ALA A 175 -3.18 -0.71 7.79
C ALA A 175 -4.65 -0.35 8.05
N THR A 176 -4.93 0.95 8.11
CA THR A 176 -6.27 1.52 8.14
C THR A 176 -6.41 2.54 7.01
N ILE A 177 -7.54 2.49 6.31
CA ILE A 177 -7.85 3.30 5.14
C ILE A 177 -9.08 4.14 5.45
N VAL A 178 -9.02 5.43 5.16
CA VAL A 178 -10.14 6.37 5.31
C VAL A 178 -10.36 7.06 3.98
N PHE A 179 -11.60 7.10 3.52
CA PHE A 179 -12.03 7.80 2.30
C PHE A 179 -12.85 9.01 2.71
N ASP A 180 -12.41 10.22 2.36
CA ASP A 180 -13.06 11.47 2.74
C ASP A 180 -13.40 11.48 4.26
N ASP A 181 -14.68 11.62 4.61
CA ASP A 181 -15.19 11.60 5.99
C ASP A 181 -15.81 10.25 6.41
N ASN A 182 -15.59 9.19 5.62
CA ASN A 182 -16.15 7.88 5.91
C ASN A 182 -15.47 7.20 7.11
N ALA A 183 -16.14 6.19 7.65
CA ALA A 183 -15.58 5.36 8.73
C ALA A 183 -14.29 4.65 8.27
N PRO A 184 -13.29 4.50 9.15
CA PRO A 184 -12.06 3.80 8.82
C PRO A 184 -12.28 2.32 8.51
N ILE A 185 -11.60 1.81 7.47
CA ILE A 185 -11.58 0.42 7.07
C ILE A 185 -10.21 -0.16 7.45
N LYS A 186 -10.19 -1.21 8.28
CA LYS A 186 -8.96 -1.89 8.67
C LYS A 186 -8.69 -3.05 7.73
N THR A 187 -7.48 -3.13 7.18
CA THR A 187 -7.07 -4.27 6.34
C THR A 187 -6.97 -5.55 7.17
N PRO A 188 -7.01 -6.74 6.55
CA PRO A 188 -6.48 -7.94 7.17
C PRO A 188 -5.03 -7.75 7.64
N THR A 189 -4.64 -8.49 8.67
CA THR A 189 -3.24 -8.49 9.16
C THR A 189 -2.39 -9.40 8.27
N TRP A 190 -1.31 -8.84 7.72
CA TRP A 190 -0.27 -9.65 7.10
C TRP A 190 0.76 -10.07 8.14
N THR A 191 1.08 -11.37 8.18
CA THR A 191 2.09 -11.93 9.09
C THR A 191 3.22 -12.60 8.32
N ASN A 192 4.45 -12.18 8.64
CA ASN A 192 5.67 -12.90 8.30
C ASN A 192 6.24 -13.56 9.56
N VAL A 193 6.94 -14.69 9.40
CA VAL A 193 7.69 -15.32 10.50
C VAL A 193 9.18 -15.20 10.21
N LEU A 194 9.94 -14.63 11.15
CA LEU A 194 11.39 -14.59 11.03
C LEU A 194 11.95 -16.00 11.22
N GLY A 195 12.65 -16.57 10.25
CA GLY A 195 13.05 -17.97 10.33
C GLY A 195 13.90 -18.45 9.17
N LEU A 196 14.59 -19.58 9.39
CA LEU A 196 15.31 -20.27 8.33
C LEU A 196 14.33 -20.90 7.32
N GLN A 197 14.77 -20.96 6.07
CA GLN A 197 14.05 -21.66 5.00
C GLN A 197 14.00 -23.15 5.32
N VAL A 198 12.87 -23.65 5.82
CA VAL A 198 12.72 -25.08 6.07
C VAL A 198 12.47 -25.75 4.71
N PHE A 199 13.55 -26.15 4.03
CA PHE A 199 13.44 -27.11 2.93
C PHE A 199 12.93 -28.42 3.53
N MET A 200 11.66 -28.76 3.30
CA MET A 200 11.25 -30.15 3.46
C MET A 200 11.91 -30.96 2.35
N PRO A 201 12.85 -31.88 2.64
CA PRO A 201 13.36 -32.75 1.60
C PRO A 201 12.20 -33.61 1.10
N MET A 202 11.96 -33.56 -0.22
CA MET A 202 11.00 -34.44 -0.87
C MET A 202 11.49 -35.88 -0.65
N VAL A 203 10.81 -36.63 0.23
CA VAL A 203 11.05 -38.07 0.37
C VAL A 203 10.63 -38.71 -0.95
N ARG A 204 11.61 -39.04 -1.81
CA ARG A 204 11.35 -39.90 -2.96
C ARG A 204 10.95 -41.27 -2.40
N ARG A 205 9.71 -41.67 -2.61
CA ARG A 205 9.28 -43.06 -2.49
C ARG A 205 9.67 -43.82 -3.75
#